data_AF-A0A8T5TQ28-F1
#
_entry.id   AF-A0A8T5TQ28-F1
#
_cell.length_a   1.000
_cell.length_b   1.000
_cell.length_c   1.000
_cell.angle_alpha   90.00
_cell.angle_beta   90.00
_cell.angle_gamma   90.00
#
_symmetry.space_group_name_H-M   'P 1'
#
loop_
_entity.id
_entity.type
_entity.pdbx_description
1 polymer ?
#
loop_
_entity_poly.entity_id
_entity_poly.type
_entity_poly.pdbx_seq_one_letter_code
_entity_poly.pdbx_strand_id
1 'polypeptide(L)'
;MEKIKIMIKRLKKDLQINVEEKEGQLFLGEKNKDMRLVMLRPNEIMEFCEFAGTNAEDILIWVGKSLGKIFMEKFFYNKDWSSEAMTIKKEVVLGTLEVLMLMGYGGLTGMFKKDRVIINVYDSLATQEKGNIMAKNLCLLYLGIFNSVFDVLGLDADGEEVECVLIGGDKCSFIFTLLVEEIEDSLVDEEMSDVAVSDFLASL
;
A
#
# COMPACT_ATOMS: atom_id res chain seq x y z
N MET A 1 -21.93 -9.31 4.62
CA MET A 1 -21.13 -9.21 5.85
C MET A 1 -20.40 -10.51 6.23
N GLU A 2 -21.05 -11.68 6.29
CA GLU A 2 -20.38 -12.90 6.79
C GLU A 2 -19.36 -13.49 5.80
N LYS A 3 -19.67 -13.53 4.50
CA LYS A 3 -18.72 -13.91 3.42
C LYS A 3 -17.50 -12.99 3.35
N ILE A 4 -17.68 -11.72 3.75
CA ILE A 4 -16.66 -10.67 3.72
C ILE A 4 -15.69 -10.83 4.91
N LYS A 5 -16.21 -11.00 6.13
CA LYS A 5 -15.40 -11.35 7.30
C LYS A 5 -14.61 -12.65 7.09
N ILE A 6 -15.20 -13.62 6.36
CA ILE A 6 -14.50 -14.84 5.94
C ILE A 6 -13.38 -14.54 4.95
N MET A 7 -13.57 -13.59 4.02
CA MET A 7 -12.56 -13.20 3.03
C MET A 7 -11.36 -12.48 3.66
N ILE A 8 -11.60 -11.58 4.63
CA ILE A 8 -10.53 -10.87 5.37
C ILE A 8 -9.80 -11.83 6.33
N LYS A 9 -10.54 -12.68 7.06
CA LYS A 9 -9.90 -13.74 7.87
C LYS A 9 -9.12 -14.73 7.02
N ARG A 10 -9.57 -15.01 5.78
CA ARG A 10 -8.81 -15.77 4.81
C ARG A 10 -7.56 -15.01 4.37
N LEU A 11 -7.64 -13.74 3.99
CA LEU A 11 -6.48 -12.95 3.62
C LEU A 11 -5.40 -12.99 4.72
N LYS A 12 -5.77 -12.79 5.99
CA LYS A 12 -4.80 -12.89 7.11
C LYS A 12 -4.23 -14.29 7.34
N LYS A 13 -4.96 -15.35 7.01
CA LYS A 13 -4.53 -16.75 7.21
C LYS A 13 -3.77 -17.30 6.00
N ASP A 14 -4.13 -16.83 4.81
CA ASP A 14 -3.66 -17.31 3.51
C ASP A 14 -2.54 -16.41 2.95
N LEU A 15 -2.37 -15.16 3.43
CA LEU A 15 -1.26 -14.26 3.06
C LEU A 15 -0.21 -14.23 4.15
N GLN A 16 0.70 -15.19 4.08
CA GLN A 16 1.92 -15.21 4.88
C GLN A 16 3.13 -15.13 3.94
N ILE A 17 4.22 -14.56 4.46
CA ILE A 17 5.50 -14.63 3.77
C ILE A 17 6.07 -16.03 4.00
N ASN A 18 6.23 -16.78 2.92
CA ASN A 18 6.79 -18.12 2.92
C ASN A 18 8.19 -18.11 2.32
N VAL A 19 9.13 -18.74 3.02
CA VAL A 19 10.53 -18.90 2.58
C VAL A 19 10.74 -20.36 2.21
N GLU A 20 10.97 -20.63 0.92
CA GLU A 20 11.42 -21.94 0.44
C GLU A 20 12.94 -21.94 0.36
N GLU A 21 13.59 -22.35 1.45
CA GLU A 21 15.04 -22.31 1.61
C GLU A 21 15.79 -23.16 0.57
N LYS A 22 15.21 -24.29 0.16
CA LYS A 22 15.87 -25.20 -0.81
C LYS A 22 15.96 -24.60 -2.20
N GLU A 23 14.95 -23.84 -2.60
CA GLU A 23 14.89 -23.19 -3.91
C GLU A 23 15.40 -21.75 -3.86
N GLY A 24 15.66 -21.20 -2.67
CA GLY A 24 16.05 -19.81 -2.46
C GLY A 24 14.95 -18.83 -2.88
N GLN A 25 13.70 -19.15 -2.60
CA GLN A 25 12.53 -18.39 -3.07
C GLN A 25 11.70 -17.85 -1.91
N LEU A 26 11.21 -16.63 -2.08
CA LEU A 26 10.32 -15.94 -1.16
C LEU A 26 8.96 -15.76 -1.85
N PHE A 27 7.88 -15.96 -1.12
CA PHE A 27 6.53 -15.87 -1.66
C PHE A 27 5.57 -15.20 -0.69
N LEU A 28 4.57 -14.52 -1.24
CA LEU A 28 3.37 -14.14 -0.53
C LEU A 28 2.24 -15.11 -0.91
N GLY A 29 1.78 -15.91 0.04
CA GLY A 29 0.69 -16.86 -0.15
C GLY A 29 1.09 -18.35 -0.25
N GLU A 30 0.23 -19.17 -0.87
CA GLU A 30 0.49 -20.60 -1.16
C GLU A 30 1.07 -20.84 -2.57
N LYS A 31 2.06 -21.75 -2.71
CA LYS A 31 2.85 -22.12 -3.93
C LYS A 31 2.17 -21.98 -5.31
N ASN A 32 0.86 -22.22 -5.41
CA ASN A 32 0.09 -22.20 -6.66
C ASN A 32 -0.75 -20.92 -6.90
N LYS A 33 -0.83 -20.02 -5.92
CA LYS A 33 -1.44 -18.68 -6.00
C LYS A 33 -0.40 -17.55 -5.88
N ASP A 34 0.88 -17.90 -5.91
CA ASP A 34 1.94 -17.07 -5.34
C ASP A 34 2.39 -15.87 -6.14
N MET A 35 2.56 -14.76 -5.43
CA MET A 35 3.40 -13.66 -5.85
C MET A 35 4.80 -13.92 -5.33
N ARG A 36 5.75 -14.20 -6.24
CA ARG A 36 7.17 -14.34 -5.89
C ARG A 36 7.69 -12.98 -5.45
N LEU A 37 8.39 -12.96 -4.34
CA LEU A 37 8.99 -11.78 -3.74
C LEU A 37 10.50 -11.79 -3.92
N VAL A 38 11.08 -10.60 -3.89
CA VAL A 38 12.52 -10.36 -3.77
C VAL A 38 12.72 -9.36 -2.64
N MET A 39 13.67 -9.65 -1.75
CA MET A 39 14.05 -8.73 -0.70
C MET A 39 15.12 -7.79 -1.25
N LEU A 40 14.82 -6.49 -1.23
CA LEU A 40 15.74 -5.43 -1.64
C LEU A 40 15.98 -4.50 -0.45
N ARG A 41 17.18 -3.93 -0.39
CA ARG A 41 17.46 -2.87 0.57
C ARG A 41 17.06 -1.52 -0.02
N PRO A 42 16.55 -0.56 0.77
CA PRO A 42 16.16 0.75 0.26
C PRO A 42 17.26 1.47 -0.54
N ASN A 43 18.53 1.31 -0.14
CA ASN A 43 19.67 1.88 -0.85
C ASN A 43 19.81 1.38 -2.30
N GLU A 44 19.42 0.14 -2.59
CA GLU A 44 19.49 -0.42 -3.95
C GLU A 44 18.50 0.27 -4.89
N ILE A 45 17.34 0.69 -4.36
CA ILE A 45 16.34 1.47 -5.11
C ILE A 45 16.85 2.91 -5.31
N MET A 46 17.50 3.49 -4.30
CA MET A 46 18.10 4.83 -4.42
C MET A 46 19.23 4.87 -5.45
N GLU A 47 20.14 3.88 -5.42
CA GLU A 47 21.21 3.74 -6.42
C GLU A 47 20.62 3.65 -7.82
N PHE A 48 19.54 2.88 -8.02
CA PHE A 48 18.81 2.87 -9.29
C PHE A 48 18.33 4.27 -9.71
N CYS A 49 17.80 5.06 -8.77
CA CYS A 49 17.34 6.43 -9.07
C CYS A 49 18.50 7.32 -9.52
N GLU A 50 19.67 7.20 -8.89
CA GLU A 50 20.87 7.94 -9.31
C GLU A 50 21.28 7.60 -10.74
N PHE A 51 21.20 6.31 -11.12
CA PHE A 51 21.47 5.88 -12.50
C PHE A 51 20.41 6.35 -13.50
N ALA A 52 19.13 6.33 -13.11
CA ALA A 52 18.02 6.73 -13.97
C ALA A 52 17.93 8.26 -14.18
N GLY A 53 18.53 9.04 -13.28
CA GLY A 53 18.58 10.50 -13.36
C GLY A 53 17.19 11.13 -13.30
N THR A 54 16.91 12.09 -14.19
CA THR A 54 15.64 12.85 -14.19
C THR A 54 14.40 11.99 -14.45
N ASN A 55 14.56 10.78 -14.98
CA ASN A 55 13.44 9.87 -15.27
C ASN A 55 13.07 8.99 -14.07
N ALA A 56 13.85 9.02 -12.98
CA ALA A 56 13.67 8.14 -11.84
C ALA A 56 12.27 8.26 -11.22
N GLU A 57 11.73 9.48 -11.14
CA GLU A 57 10.42 9.75 -10.54
C GLU A 57 9.30 9.04 -11.30
N ASP A 58 9.21 9.24 -12.62
CA ASP A 58 8.20 8.60 -13.48
C ASP A 58 8.32 7.08 -13.45
N ILE A 59 9.55 6.55 -13.48
CA ILE A 59 9.80 5.11 -13.44
C ILE A 59 9.32 4.53 -12.11
N LEU A 60 9.60 5.18 -10.99
CA LEU A 60 9.18 4.68 -9.67
C LEU A 60 7.67 4.71 -9.47
N ILE A 61 7.00 5.77 -9.93
CA ILE A 61 5.54 5.82 -9.93
C ILE A 61 4.99 4.67 -10.79
N TRP A 62 5.55 4.46 -11.98
CA TRP A 62 5.13 3.38 -12.88
C TRP A 62 5.38 1.98 -12.30
N VAL A 63 6.54 1.76 -11.67
CA VAL A 63 6.86 0.51 -10.95
C VAL A 63 5.88 0.30 -9.81
N GLY A 64 5.63 1.31 -8.98
CA GLY A 64 4.66 1.24 -7.89
C GLY A 64 3.26 0.90 -8.41
N LYS A 65 2.80 1.56 -9.47
CA LYS A 65 1.51 1.26 -10.10
C LYS A 65 1.44 -0.18 -10.61
N SER A 66 2.53 -0.68 -11.18
CA SER A 66 2.61 -2.05 -11.67
C SER A 66 2.55 -3.06 -10.52
N LEU A 67 3.24 -2.79 -9.41
CA LEU A 67 3.21 -3.64 -8.22
C LEU A 67 1.81 -3.73 -7.60
N GLY A 68 1.16 -2.59 -7.37
CA GLY A 68 -0.18 -2.57 -6.79
C GLY A 68 -1.20 -3.23 -7.73
N LYS A 69 -1.12 -3.00 -9.05
CA LYS A 69 -1.96 -3.71 -10.02
C LYS A 69 -1.75 -5.23 -10.00
N ILE A 70 -0.51 -5.70 -10.05
CA ILE A 70 -0.19 -7.14 -10.00
C ILE A 70 -0.72 -7.76 -8.72
N PHE A 71 -0.52 -7.10 -7.58
CA PHE A 71 -1.04 -7.54 -6.29
C PHE A 71 -2.57 -7.67 -6.32
N MET A 72 -3.26 -6.64 -6.79
CA MET A 72 -4.72 -6.63 -6.88
C MET A 72 -5.23 -7.72 -7.83
N GLU A 73 -4.62 -7.87 -9.00
CA GLU A 73 -4.97 -8.91 -9.98
C GLU A 73 -4.72 -10.32 -9.43
N LYS A 74 -3.73 -10.52 -8.57
CA LYS A 74 -3.41 -11.85 -8.02
C LYS A 74 -4.36 -12.26 -6.90
N PHE A 75 -4.64 -11.36 -5.97
CA PHE A 75 -5.36 -11.68 -4.72
C PHE A 75 -6.83 -11.30 -4.74
N PHE A 76 -7.23 -10.43 -5.68
CA PHE A 76 -8.59 -9.90 -5.79
C PHE A 76 -9.15 -10.09 -7.23
N TYR A 77 -8.70 -11.16 -7.91
CA TYR A 77 -8.95 -11.46 -9.33
C TYR A 77 -10.43 -11.58 -9.75
N ASN A 78 -10.70 -11.33 -11.04
CA ASN A 78 -11.95 -11.61 -11.77
C ASN A 78 -13.23 -11.00 -11.18
N LYS A 79 -13.13 -9.77 -10.68
CA LYS A 79 -14.28 -9.02 -10.18
C LYS A 79 -14.37 -7.67 -10.87
N ASP A 80 -15.55 -7.32 -11.35
CA ASP A 80 -15.86 -5.96 -11.78
C ASP A 80 -16.07 -5.10 -10.53
N TRP A 81 -15.10 -4.26 -10.21
CA TRP A 81 -15.14 -3.38 -9.04
C TRP A 81 -16.06 -2.18 -9.20
N SER A 82 -16.47 -1.85 -10.43
CA SER A 82 -17.31 -0.66 -10.70
C SER A 82 -18.69 -0.76 -10.04
N SER A 83 -19.20 -1.98 -9.86
CA SER A 83 -20.52 -2.26 -9.27
C SER A 83 -20.46 -2.63 -7.79
N GLU A 84 -19.28 -2.69 -7.19
CA GLU A 84 -19.10 -3.11 -5.81
C GLU A 84 -19.32 -1.97 -4.83
N ALA A 85 -19.94 -2.30 -3.69
CA ALA A 85 -20.26 -1.32 -2.65
C ALA A 85 -18.99 -0.69 -2.06
N MET A 86 -19.05 0.60 -1.74
CA MET A 86 -17.94 1.35 -1.13
C MET A 86 -17.40 0.68 0.14
N THR A 87 -18.26 0.07 0.95
CA THR A 87 -17.85 -0.71 2.14
C THR A 87 -16.85 -1.82 1.79
N ILE A 88 -17.06 -2.51 0.68
CA ILE A 88 -16.18 -3.60 0.22
C ILE A 88 -14.87 -3.02 -0.31
N LYS A 89 -14.94 -1.94 -1.08
CA LYS A 89 -13.74 -1.24 -1.58
C LYS A 89 -12.87 -0.75 -0.41
N LYS A 90 -13.46 -0.13 0.62
CA LYS A 90 -12.78 0.30 1.86
C LYS A 90 -12.06 -0.86 2.54
N GLU A 91 -12.73 -1.99 2.71
CA GLU A 91 -12.12 -3.18 3.31
C GLU A 91 -10.96 -3.74 2.48
N VAL A 92 -11.04 -3.70 1.15
CA VAL A 92 -9.95 -4.15 0.26
C VAL A 92 -8.74 -3.21 0.36
N VAL A 93 -8.96 -1.90 0.42
CA VAL A 93 -7.87 -0.92 0.66
C VAL A 93 -7.20 -1.24 1.99
N LEU A 94 -7.95 -1.34 3.08
CA LEU A 94 -7.39 -1.63 4.41
C LEU A 94 -6.65 -2.98 4.45
N GLY A 95 -7.21 -4.03 3.85
CA GLY A 95 -6.55 -5.33 3.73
C GLY A 95 -5.26 -5.26 2.91
N THR A 96 -5.21 -4.43 1.87
CA THR A 96 -3.99 -4.19 1.09
C THR A 96 -2.91 -3.54 1.94
N LEU A 97 -3.26 -2.55 2.77
CA LEU A 97 -2.32 -1.89 3.67
C LEU A 97 -1.72 -2.88 4.68
N GLU A 98 -2.52 -3.77 5.27
CA GLU A 98 -2.03 -4.82 6.17
C GLU A 98 -1.00 -5.74 5.49
N VAL A 99 -1.21 -6.06 4.22
CA VAL A 99 -0.30 -6.92 3.46
C VAL A 99 0.99 -6.19 3.09
N LEU A 100 0.91 -4.90 2.77
CA LEU A 100 2.10 -4.06 2.59
C LEU A 100 2.93 -4.00 3.89
N MET A 101 2.28 -3.91 5.06
CA MET A 101 2.97 -3.99 6.35
C MET A 101 3.70 -5.33 6.49
N LEU A 102 3.05 -6.46 6.16
CA LEU A 102 3.69 -7.79 6.19
C LEU A 102 4.93 -7.86 5.27
N MET A 103 4.87 -7.19 4.11
CA MET A 103 5.98 -7.12 3.15
C MET A 103 7.08 -6.13 3.53
N GLY A 104 7.01 -5.48 4.68
CA GLY A 104 8.06 -4.60 5.19
C GLY A 104 8.02 -3.17 4.65
N TYR A 105 6.87 -2.70 4.16
CA TYR A 105 6.68 -1.31 3.70
C TYR A 105 6.48 -0.30 4.85
N GLY A 106 6.72 -0.67 6.11
CA GLY A 106 6.51 0.17 7.30
C GLY A 106 5.17 -0.09 7.99
N GLY A 107 4.80 0.78 8.92
CA GLY A 107 3.50 0.77 9.58
C GLY A 107 2.49 1.58 8.76
N LEU A 108 1.42 0.94 8.27
CA LEU A 108 0.41 1.61 7.44
C LEU A 108 -0.91 1.81 8.18
N THR A 109 -1.52 2.97 8.00
CA THR A 109 -2.90 3.28 8.43
C THR A 109 -3.66 3.88 7.26
N GLY A 110 -4.95 3.58 7.14
CA GLY A 110 -5.86 4.19 6.17
C GLY A 110 -7.06 4.81 6.87
N MET A 111 -7.46 5.99 6.42
CA MET A 111 -8.58 6.75 6.94
C MET A 111 -9.47 7.23 5.80
N PHE A 112 -10.78 7.04 5.96
CA PHE A 112 -11.78 7.41 4.98
C PHE A 112 -12.56 8.60 5.50
N LYS A 113 -12.45 9.73 4.81
CA LYS A 113 -13.27 10.93 5.01
C LYS A 113 -14.23 11.06 3.83
N LYS A 114 -15.21 11.96 3.94
CA LYS A 114 -16.28 12.11 2.96
C LYS A 114 -15.79 12.33 1.53
N ASP A 115 -14.76 13.15 1.38
CA ASP A 115 -14.19 13.62 0.11
C ASP A 115 -12.79 13.07 -0.20
N ARG A 116 -12.18 12.31 0.72
CA ARG A 116 -10.79 11.88 0.59
C ARG A 116 -10.47 10.63 1.39
N VAL A 117 -9.43 9.93 0.95
CA VAL A 117 -8.78 8.86 1.71
C VAL A 117 -7.38 9.33 2.11
N ILE A 118 -7.00 9.12 3.37
CA ILE A 118 -5.69 9.48 3.90
C ILE A 118 -4.96 8.18 4.25
N ILE A 119 -3.76 7.99 3.72
CA ILE A 119 -2.90 6.85 4.03
C ILE A 119 -1.63 7.38 4.70
N ASN A 120 -1.37 6.95 5.92
CA ASN A 120 -0.11 7.25 6.60
C ASN A 120 0.82 6.03 6.58
N VAL A 121 2.11 6.32 6.45
CA VAL A 121 3.20 5.36 6.51
C VAL A 121 4.19 5.81 7.60
N TYR A 122 4.14 5.10 8.73
CA TYR A 122 5.11 5.16 9.82
C TYR A 122 6.30 4.27 9.51
N ASP A 123 7.49 4.64 10.01
CA ASP A 123 8.74 3.91 9.77
C ASP A 123 8.91 3.53 8.28
N SER A 124 8.62 4.49 7.41
CA SER A 124 8.64 4.29 5.95
C SER A 124 10.03 3.87 5.47
N LEU A 125 10.11 3.31 4.26
CA LEU A 125 11.39 2.92 3.64
C LEU A 125 12.39 4.09 3.61
N ALA A 126 11.91 5.32 3.48
CA ALA A 126 12.74 6.54 3.51
C ALA A 126 13.39 6.81 4.87
N THR A 127 12.82 6.29 5.96
CA THR A 127 13.35 6.48 7.32
C THR A 127 14.73 5.86 7.51
N GLN A 128 15.01 4.75 6.80
CA GLN A 128 16.31 4.07 6.86
C GLN A 128 17.44 4.90 6.21
N GLU A 129 17.08 5.90 5.42
CA GLU A 129 17.99 6.66 4.56
C GLU A 129 17.81 8.18 4.73
N LYS A 130 17.39 8.63 5.92
CA LYS A 130 17.11 10.06 6.24
C LYS A 130 18.22 11.05 5.89
N GLY A 131 19.47 10.58 5.79
CA GLY A 131 20.61 11.40 5.39
C GLY A 131 20.77 11.59 3.88
N ASN A 132 19.98 10.89 3.06
CA ASN A 132 20.06 10.92 1.60
C ASN A 132 18.84 11.65 1.02
N ILE A 133 19.08 12.74 0.28
CA ILE A 133 18.02 13.51 -0.38
C ILE A 133 17.21 12.68 -1.39
N MET A 134 17.84 11.65 -1.97
CA MET A 134 17.19 10.73 -2.91
C MET A 134 16.22 9.77 -2.23
N ALA A 135 16.20 9.67 -0.89
CA ALA A 135 15.26 8.83 -0.16
C ALA A 135 13.80 9.25 -0.42
N LYS A 136 13.55 10.49 -0.86
CA LYS A 136 12.21 10.95 -1.26
C LYS A 136 11.64 10.14 -2.42
N ASN A 137 12.49 9.59 -3.26
CA ASN A 137 12.08 8.73 -4.37
C ASN A 137 11.39 7.45 -3.87
N LEU A 138 11.70 6.98 -2.66
CA LEU A 138 11.00 5.85 -2.04
C LEU A 138 9.53 6.19 -1.74
N CYS A 139 9.21 7.46 -1.44
CA CYS A 139 7.82 7.93 -1.26
C CYS A 139 7.00 7.83 -2.56
N LEU A 140 7.64 8.00 -3.72
CA LEU A 140 6.98 7.88 -5.02
C LEU A 140 6.54 6.45 -5.31
N LEU A 141 7.27 5.45 -4.80
CA LEU A 141 6.88 4.05 -4.89
C LEU A 141 5.55 3.80 -4.17
N TYR A 142 5.39 4.33 -2.95
CA TYR A 142 4.13 4.25 -2.20
C TYR A 142 2.99 4.91 -2.95
N LEU A 143 3.21 6.15 -3.43
CA LEU A 143 2.21 6.88 -4.19
C LEU A 143 1.75 6.09 -5.43
N GLY A 144 2.69 5.48 -6.17
CA GLY A 144 2.38 4.61 -7.30
C GLY A 144 1.54 3.40 -6.89
N ILE A 145 1.93 2.69 -5.82
CA ILE A 145 1.20 1.52 -5.32
C ILE A 145 -0.23 1.91 -4.95
N PHE A 146 -0.42 2.92 -4.12
CA PHE A 146 -1.74 3.34 -3.65
C PHE A 146 -2.64 3.81 -4.80
N ASN A 147 -2.12 4.65 -5.72
CA ASN A 147 -2.87 5.07 -6.90
C ASN A 147 -3.40 3.86 -7.68
N SER A 148 -2.57 2.85 -7.93
CA SER A 148 -3.05 1.67 -8.67
C SER A 148 -4.09 0.84 -7.92
N VAL A 149 -4.07 0.85 -6.59
CA VAL A 149 -5.13 0.18 -5.80
C VAL A 149 -6.46 0.91 -6.01
N PHE A 150 -6.47 2.25 -5.94
CA PHE A 150 -7.67 3.05 -6.24
C PHE A 150 -8.14 2.87 -7.69
N ASP A 151 -7.22 2.92 -8.65
CA ASP A 151 -7.51 2.71 -10.08
C ASP A 151 -8.20 1.36 -10.32
N VAL A 152 -7.67 0.27 -9.75
CA VAL A 152 -8.24 -1.08 -9.92
C VAL A 152 -9.61 -1.21 -9.24
N LEU A 153 -9.81 -0.53 -8.12
CA LEU A 153 -11.11 -0.49 -7.43
C LEU A 153 -12.14 0.42 -8.13
N GLY A 154 -11.75 1.09 -9.21
CA GLY A 154 -12.58 2.05 -9.92
C GLY A 154 -12.93 3.26 -9.04
N LEU A 155 -12.02 3.67 -8.17
CA LEU A 155 -12.13 4.88 -7.36
C LEU A 155 -11.34 5.98 -8.05
N ASP A 156 -12.04 6.95 -8.63
CA ASP A 156 -11.41 8.10 -9.29
C ASP A 156 -10.89 9.08 -8.22
N ALA A 157 -9.58 9.03 -7.97
CA ALA A 157 -8.93 9.78 -6.92
C ALA A 157 -7.62 10.39 -7.39
N ASP A 158 -7.34 11.63 -6.97
CA ASP A 158 -6.06 12.30 -7.20
C ASP A 158 -5.21 12.25 -5.93
N GLY A 159 -4.01 11.68 -6.05
CA GLY A 159 -3.15 11.32 -4.93
C GLY A 159 -1.89 12.17 -4.83
N GLU A 160 -1.62 12.71 -3.65
CA GLU A 160 -0.38 13.45 -3.36
C GLU A 160 0.21 13.13 -1.98
N GLU A 161 1.53 13.29 -1.82
CA GLU A 161 2.19 13.25 -0.51
C GLU A 161 2.13 14.65 0.13
N VAL A 162 1.54 14.75 1.32
CA VAL A 162 1.34 16.03 2.04
C VAL A 162 2.23 16.17 3.26
N GLU A 163 2.80 15.07 3.76
CA GLU A 163 3.76 15.06 4.87
C GLU A 163 4.84 14.02 4.56
N CYS A 164 6.10 14.31 4.92
CA CYS A 164 7.21 13.40 4.67
C CYS A 164 8.22 13.40 5.83
N VAL A 165 8.67 12.21 6.23
CA VAL A 165 9.66 12.02 7.31
C VAL A 165 11.01 12.68 7.02
N LEU A 166 11.33 12.92 5.74
CA LEU A 166 12.59 13.52 5.32
C LEU A 166 12.64 15.05 5.51
N ILE A 167 11.47 15.70 5.60
CA ILE A 167 11.35 17.14 5.84
C ILE A 167 10.95 17.46 7.28
N GLY A 168 11.09 16.48 8.18
CA GLY A 168 10.80 16.63 9.62
C GLY A 168 9.38 16.24 10.03
N GLY A 169 8.60 15.58 9.16
CA GLY A 169 7.34 14.96 9.55
C GLY A 169 7.54 13.73 10.44
N ASP A 170 6.50 13.36 11.18
CA ASP A 170 6.51 12.16 12.03
C ASP A 170 6.23 10.90 11.19
N LYS A 171 5.58 11.07 10.03
CA LYS A 171 5.23 10.02 9.07
C LYS A 171 5.26 10.54 7.63
N CYS A 172 5.10 9.64 6.68
CA CYS A 172 4.72 10.01 5.33
C CYS A 172 3.19 9.93 5.22
N SER A 173 2.53 11.02 4.85
CA SER A 173 1.08 11.08 4.69
C SER A 173 0.72 11.34 3.24
N PHE A 174 -0.19 10.53 2.71
CA PHE A 174 -0.70 10.60 1.36
C PHE A 174 -2.20 10.86 1.38
N ILE A 175 -2.67 11.88 0.65
CA ILE A 175 -4.08 12.21 0.52
C ILE A 175 -4.54 11.87 -0.89
N PHE A 176 -5.64 11.14 -0.99
CA PHE A 176 -6.31 10.77 -2.22
C PHE A 176 -7.69 11.44 -2.24
N THR A 177 -7.81 12.54 -2.98
CA THR A 177 -9.05 13.31 -3.10
C THR A 177 -9.96 12.64 -4.12
N LEU A 178 -11.18 12.29 -3.73
CA LEU A 178 -12.16 11.66 -4.61
C LEU A 178 -12.77 12.69 -5.56
N LEU A 179 -12.76 12.40 -6.87
CA LEU A 179 -13.15 13.38 -7.89
C LEU A 179 -14.64 13.28 -8.27
N VAL A 180 -15.24 12.12 -8.11
CA VAL A 180 -16.62 11.82 -8.59
C VAL A 180 -17.52 11.28 -7.49
N GLU A 181 -16.98 10.47 -6.57
CA GLU A 181 -17.74 9.77 -5.53
C GLU A 181 -17.55 10.43 -4.15
N GLU A 182 -18.59 10.43 -3.32
CA GLU A 182 -18.47 10.75 -1.89
C GLU A 182 -18.67 9.48 -1.07
N ILE A 183 -17.91 9.34 0.01
CA ILE A 183 -18.05 8.24 0.97
C ILE A 183 -19.26 8.51 1.86
N GLU A 184 -20.19 7.55 1.92
CA GLU A 184 -21.38 7.63 2.77
C GLU A 184 -21.00 7.89 4.23
N ASP A 185 -21.77 8.71 4.95
CA ASP A 185 -21.47 9.13 6.33
C ASP A 185 -21.25 7.94 7.28
N SER A 186 -21.91 6.80 7.02
CA SER A 186 -21.75 5.56 7.82
C SER A 186 -20.39 4.87 7.67
N LEU A 187 -19.62 5.24 6.64
CA LEU A 187 -18.29 4.69 6.31
C LEU A 187 -17.18 5.70 6.56
N VAL A 188 -17.50 6.93 6.97
CA VAL A 188 -16.54 7.95 7.35
C VAL A 188 -15.97 7.63 8.74
N ASP A 189 -14.65 7.70 8.87
CA ASP A 189 -13.96 7.50 10.14
C ASP A 189 -14.01 8.79 10.97
N GLU A 190 -14.47 8.71 12.23
CA GLU A 190 -14.70 9.88 13.09
C GLU A 190 -13.37 10.56 13.52
N GLU A 191 -12.37 9.79 13.96
CA GLU A 191 -11.08 10.31 14.47
C GLU A 191 -9.86 9.65 13.79
N MET A 192 -8.71 10.36 13.82
CA MET A 192 -7.42 9.78 13.44
C MET A 192 -6.99 8.76 14.47
N SER A 193 -7.27 7.50 14.17
CA SER A 193 -6.61 6.39 14.81
C SER A 193 -5.20 6.27 14.25
N ASP A 194 -4.20 6.69 15.02
CA ASP A 194 -2.78 6.38 14.76
C ASP A 194 -2.45 4.89 15.00
N VAL A 195 -3.44 4.11 15.45
CA VAL A 195 -3.34 2.65 15.56
C VAL A 195 -3.24 2.08 14.14
N ALA A 196 -2.13 1.39 13.87
CA ALA A 196 -1.90 0.65 12.62
C ALA A 196 -3.12 -0.21 12.27
N VAL A 197 -3.36 -0.48 10.98
CA VAL A 197 -4.50 -1.35 10.57
C VAL A 197 -4.44 -2.73 11.26
N SER A 198 -3.27 -3.14 11.75
CA SER A 198 -3.06 -4.30 12.61
C SER A 198 -2.16 -3.99 13.81
N ASP A 199 -2.71 -4.09 15.04
CA ASP A 199 -1.98 -3.99 16.32
C ASP A 199 -0.82 -5.00 16.44
N PHE A 200 -0.97 -6.18 15.84
CA PHE A 200 -0.01 -7.27 15.97
C PHE A 200 1.33 -6.95 15.28
N LEU A 201 1.31 -6.20 14.18
CA LEU A 201 2.53 -5.86 13.43
C LEU A 201 3.19 -4.58 13.94
N ALA A 202 2.44 -3.69 14.59
CA ALA A 202 3.00 -2.50 15.23
C ALA A 202 3.86 -2.81 16.47
N SER A 203 3.78 -4.03 17.00
CA SER A 203 4.54 -4.48 18.18
C SER A 203 5.81 -5.30 17.87
N LEU A 204 6.14 -5.50 16.59
CA LEU A 204 7.38 -6.15 16.13
C LEU A 204 8.51 -5.13 16.00
#